data_AF-A0A5N5FMJ3-F1
#
_entry.id   AF-A0A5N5FMJ3-F1
#
_cell.length_a   1.000
_cell.length_b   1.000
_cell.length_c   1.000
_cell.angle_alpha   90.00
_cell.angle_beta   90.00
_cell.angle_gamma   90.00
#
_symmetry.space_group_name_H-M   'P 1'
#
loop_
_entity.id
_entity.type
_entity.pdbx_description
1 polymer ?
#
loop_
_entity_poly.entity_id
_entity_poly.type
_entity_poly.pdbx_seq_one_letter_code
_entity_poly.pdbx_strand_id
1 'polypeptide(L)'
;MLSTGSGHYPTHTLIGLAVTCFHKKKGSGKGLVIAKHVLCILYIVVYDTERNLSRLLHRGFGLVLVLNSLLLLVSCQVQQPRVSTRWLPAIATWYGNPEGDGSDGGACGYGSMVDVKPFRARVGAVNPVLFKSGEGCGACYKIKCLDESICSRRPVTIIVTDECPGCSKGPAQFDLSGAAFGRMAVAGEGGFLRNRGVLSVLYRRTPCKYPGKQIAFHVNEGSTNYWLSLLVEFEDGDGDVGSMHIRPASSSEWIEMSHVWGANWCINGGPLKGPFSVKITTLSTAKTLSARDVIPGNWSPKATYTSRLNFHL
;
A
#
# COMPACT_ATOMS: atom_id res chain seq x y z
N MET A 1 -19.46 69.81 -27.82
CA MET A 1 -18.32 70.36 -27.06
C MET A 1 -17.21 69.31 -27.05
N LEU A 2 -16.03 69.74 -27.47
CA LEU A 2 -14.67 69.16 -27.36
C LEU A 2 -14.51 68.07 -26.26
N SER A 3 -13.74 67.00 -26.38
CA SER A 3 -12.36 66.89 -26.87
C SER A 3 -11.94 65.43 -27.06
N THR A 4 -10.91 65.26 -27.90
CA THR A 4 -10.10 64.10 -28.28
C THR A 4 -9.30 63.45 -27.15
N GLY A 5 -8.93 62.17 -27.31
CA GLY A 5 -7.83 61.52 -26.58
C GLY A 5 -7.61 60.05 -26.96
N SER A 6 -6.70 59.80 -27.89
CA SER A 6 -6.22 58.49 -28.36
C SER A 6 -5.22 57.83 -27.41
N GLY A 7 -5.31 56.51 -27.22
CA GLY A 7 -4.28 55.67 -26.60
C GLY A 7 -4.41 54.20 -27.02
N HIS A 8 -3.43 53.70 -27.78
CA HIS A 8 -3.26 52.31 -28.22
C HIS A 8 -2.31 51.58 -27.24
N TYR A 9 -2.67 50.40 -26.72
CA TYR A 9 -1.74 49.33 -26.30
C TYR A 9 -2.46 47.95 -26.28
N PRO A 10 -1.74 46.83 -26.50
CA PRO A 10 -2.28 45.62 -27.11
C PRO A 10 -2.86 44.57 -26.13
N THR A 11 -3.59 43.65 -26.74
CA THR A 11 -4.23 42.44 -26.21
C THR A 11 -3.27 41.52 -25.44
N HIS A 12 -3.62 41.20 -24.18
CA HIS A 12 -3.05 40.08 -23.44
C HIS A 12 -4.09 39.00 -23.19
N THR A 13 -3.81 37.81 -23.72
CA THR A 13 -4.53 36.56 -23.52
C THR A 13 -4.45 36.13 -22.06
N LEU A 14 -5.61 35.92 -21.42
CA LEU A 14 -5.75 35.26 -20.14
C LEU A 14 -5.41 33.76 -20.26
N ILE A 15 -4.50 33.27 -19.43
CA ILE A 15 -4.51 31.87 -18.99
C ILE A 15 -4.57 31.89 -17.47
N GLY A 16 -5.76 31.64 -16.94
CA GLY A 16 -5.98 31.39 -15.52
C GLY A 16 -5.70 29.94 -15.18
N LEU A 17 -5.05 29.70 -14.05
CA LEU A 17 -5.12 28.43 -13.34
C LEU A 17 -5.32 28.73 -11.86
N ALA A 18 -6.57 28.60 -11.45
CA ALA A 18 -6.98 28.51 -10.06
C ALA A 18 -6.66 27.10 -9.55
N VAL A 19 -6.01 26.98 -8.39
CA VAL A 19 -6.15 25.79 -7.55
C VAL A 19 -6.54 26.28 -6.15
N THR A 20 -7.78 25.97 -5.82
CA THR A 20 -8.44 26.17 -4.54
C THR A 20 -7.77 25.36 -3.44
N CYS A 21 -7.48 26.00 -2.30
CA CYS A 21 -6.98 25.37 -1.08
C CYS A 21 -8.02 25.53 0.03
N PHE A 22 -8.74 24.47 0.40
CA PHE A 22 -9.38 24.25 1.71
C PHE A 22 -9.59 22.71 1.83
N HIS A 23 -9.33 22.00 2.93
CA HIS A 23 -9.74 22.31 4.29
C HIS A 23 -8.77 21.74 5.35
N LYS A 24 -8.64 22.54 6.41
CA LYS A 24 -7.96 22.31 7.69
C LYS A 24 -8.79 21.37 8.58
N LYS A 25 -8.15 20.37 9.21
CA LYS A 25 -8.60 19.81 10.50
C LYS A 25 -7.44 19.87 11.49
N LYS A 26 -7.63 20.67 12.54
CA LYS A 26 -6.73 20.81 13.71
C LYS A 26 -6.78 19.51 14.52
N GLY A 27 -5.63 18.90 14.77
CA GLY A 27 -5.45 17.84 15.76
C GLY A 27 -3.97 17.74 16.11
N SER A 28 -3.66 18.00 17.38
CA SER A 28 -2.31 18.10 17.94
C SER A 28 -1.50 16.82 17.77
N GLY A 29 -0.33 16.92 17.14
CA GLY A 29 0.68 15.87 17.10
C GLY A 29 1.90 16.35 16.32
N LYS A 30 2.88 16.92 17.01
CA LYS A 30 4.15 17.35 16.42
C LYS A 30 4.92 16.10 15.96
N GLY A 31 5.05 15.92 14.65
CA GLY A 31 5.90 14.89 14.09
C GLY A 31 5.74 14.77 12.58
N LEU A 32 6.78 15.14 11.84
CA LEU A 32 7.09 14.65 10.50
C LEU A 32 6.19 15.14 9.34
N VAL A 33 6.27 16.44 9.01
CA VAL A 33 5.95 16.96 7.67
C VAL A 33 7.05 17.93 7.23
N ILE A 34 8.22 17.40 6.88
CA ILE A 34 9.32 18.21 6.31
C ILE A 34 9.75 17.71 4.91
N ALA A 35 9.41 16.47 4.52
CA ALA A 35 9.93 15.90 3.28
C ALA A 35 9.21 16.33 1.98
N LYS A 36 7.94 16.79 2.04
CA LYS A 36 7.19 17.14 0.81
C LYS A 36 7.38 18.57 0.32
N HIS A 37 7.75 19.53 1.18
CA HIS A 37 7.94 20.93 0.78
C HIS A 37 9.31 21.21 0.14
N VAL A 38 10.34 20.42 0.48
CA VAL A 38 11.70 20.63 -0.05
C VAL A 38 11.80 20.25 -1.54
N LEU A 39 10.99 19.29 -2.00
CA LEU A 39 11.05 18.79 -3.38
C LEU A 39 10.47 19.78 -4.41
N CYS A 40 9.47 20.58 -4.02
CA CYS A 40 8.83 21.54 -4.91
C CYS A 40 9.69 22.80 -5.12
N ILE A 41 10.44 23.21 -4.09
CA ILE A 41 11.33 24.38 -4.15
C ILE A 41 12.54 24.11 -5.04
N LEU A 42 13.10 22.88 -5.02
CA LEU A 42 14.23 22.54 -5.89
C LEU A 42 13.87 22.58 -7.39
N TYR A 43 12.66 22.17 -7.76
CA TYR A 43 12.23 22.16 -9.16
C TYR A 43 12.08 23.57 -9.75
N ILE A 44 11.68 24.55 -8.93
CA ILE A 44 11.52 25.95 -9.35
C ILE A 44 12.88 26.62 -9.55
N VAL A 45 13.87 26.33 -8.68
CA VAL A 45 15.22 26.94 -8.77
C VAL A 45 16.00 26.44 -9.99
N VAL A 46 15.82 25.17 -10.39
CA VAL A 46 16.46 24.61 -11.59
C VAL A 46 15.85 25.16 -12.88
N TYR A 47 14.55 25.44 -12.92
CA TYR A 47 13.90 25.96 -14.13
C TYR A 47 14.18 27.46 -14.40
N ASP A 48 14.46 28.26 -13.35
CA ASP A 48 14.72 29.69 -13.49
C ASP A 48 16.19 30.01 -13.87
N THR A 49 17.10 29.04 -13.66
CA THR A 49 18.51 29.17 -14.03
C THR A 49 18.77 28.89 -15.52
N GLU A 50 17.92 28.12 -16.21
CA GLU A 50 18.06 27.90 -17.67
C GLU A 50 17.52 29.06 -18.52
N ARG A 51 16.55 29.85 -18.04
CA ARG A 51 16.00 30.97 -18.84
C ARG A 51 16.86 32.24 -18.86
N ASN A 52 17.78 32.40 -17.92
CA ASN A 52 18.63 33.59 -17.82
C ASN A 52 20.02 33.43 -18.47
N LEU A 53 20.33 32.27 -19.06
CA LEU A 53 21.64 32.02 -19.70
C LEU A 53 21.72 32.43 -21.19
N SER A 54 20.66 33.03 -21.75
CA SER A 54 20.61 33.44 -23.16
C SER A 54 20.84 34.95 -23.40
N ARG A 55 21.23 35.73 -22.37
CA ARG A 55 21.42 37.20 -22.49
C ARG A 55 22.77 37.77 -22.06
N LEU A 56 23.79 36.96 -21.81
CA LEU A 56 25.15 37.44 -21.51
C LEU A 56 26.20 36.69 -22.35
N LEU A 57 26.13 36.89 -23.67
CA LEU A 57 27.21 36.57 -24.60
C LEU A 57 27.74 37.87 -25.21
N HIS A 58 28.41 38.71 -24.42
CA HIS A 58 29.32 39.71 -24.96
C HIS A 58 30.58 39.81 -24.10
N ARG A 59 31.71 39.53 -24.76
CA ARG A 59 33.10 39.76 -24.34
C ARG A 59 33.67 38.81 -23.28
N GLY A 60 34.12 37.66 -23.80
CA GLY A 60 35.45 37.10 -23.52
C GLY A 60 35.85 36.91 -22.06
N PHE A 61 35.35 35.86 -21.42
CA PHE A 61 36.00 35.18 -20.28
C PHE A 61 35.47 33.75 -20.17
N GLY A 62 35.54 33.00 -21.28
CA GLY A 62 35.17 31.59 -21.31
C GLY A 62 36.36 30.71 -20.96
N LEU A 63 36.73 30.57 -19.67
CA LEU A 63 37.55 29.42 -19.22
C LEU A 63 37.76 29.28 -17.68
N VAL A 64 36.83 29.66 -16.78
CA VAL A 64 37.08 29.43 -15.33
C VAL A 64 35.89 28.88 -14.52
N LEU A 65 34.67 28.80 -15.07
CA LEU A 65 33.48 28.39 -14.29
C LEU A 65 32.84 27.04 -14.70
N VAL A 66 33.58 26.14 -15.35
CA VAL A 66 33.08 24.81 -15.73
C VAL A 66 33.69 23.67 -14.90
N LEU A 67 34.66 23.96 -14.02
CA LEU A 67 35.39 22.92 -13.26
C LEU A 67 34.95 22.72 -11.81
N ASN A 68 33.84 23.32 -11.35
CA ASN A 68 33.41 23.23 -9.94
C ASN A 68 31.94 22.86 -9.71
N SER A 69 31.27 22.29 -10.71
CA SER A 69 29.86 21.83 -10.61
C SER A 69 29.69 20.33 -10.80
N LEU A 70 30.79 19.55 -10.86
CA LEU A 70 30.74 18.10 -11.12
C LEU A 70 30.78 17.20 -9.87
N LEU A 71 30.67 17.75 -8.66
CA LEU A 71 30.64 16.96 -7.43
C LEU A 71 29.56 17.51 -6.51
N LEU A 72 28.31 17.06 -6.71
CA LEU A 72 27.27 16.88 -5.69
C LEU A 72 26.01 16.26 -6.33
N LEU A 73 26.19 15.21 -7.14
CA LEU A 73 25.13 14.21 -7.30
C LEU A 73 25.14 13.35 -6.03
N VAL A 74 24.58 13.90 -4.93
CA VAL A 74 24.08 13.04 -3.87
C VAL A 74 22.90 12.31 -4.49
N SER A 75 23.16 11.12 -5.05
CA SER A 75 22.09 10.17 -5.28
C SER A 75 21.41 9.99 -3.93
N CYS A 76 20.21 10.55 -3.79
CA CYS A 76 19.25 10.05 -2.83
C CYS A 76 18.95 8.62 -3.30
N GLN A 77 19.81 7.68 -2.88
CA GLN A 77 19.48 6.28 -2.95
C GLN A 77 18.24 6.17 -2.09
N VAL A 78 17.06 6.13 -2.74
CA VAL A 78 15.84 5.66 -2.11
C VAL A 78 16.22 4.27 -1.62
N GLN A 79 16.55 4.17 -0.33
CA GLN A 79 16.79 2.88 0.29
C GLN A 79 15.48 2.13 0.13
N GLN A 80 15.44 1.20 -0.83
CA GLN A 80 14.38 0.23 -0.92
C GLN A 80 14.20 -0.31 0.51
N PRO A 81 13.00 -0.25 1.10
CA PRO A 81 12.79 -0.75 2.44
C PRO A 81 13.09 -2.24 2.44
N ARG A 82 14.32 -2.61 2.79
CA ARG A 82 14.67 -4.02 2.95
C ARG A 82 13.77 -4.52 4.06
N VAL A 83 13.07 -5.63 3.80
CA VAL A 83 12.34 -6.35 4.85
C VAL A 83 13.31 -6.55 6.02
N SER A 84 13.08 -5.82 7.10
CA SER A 84 13.97 -5.84 8.25
C SER A 84 14.00 -7.26 8.79
N THR A 85 15.20 -7.86 8.81
CA THR A 85 15.39 -9.21 9.35
C THR A 85 15.32 -9.24 10.88
N ARG A 86 15.29 -8.05 11.50
CA ARG A 86 15.24 -7.83 12.94
C ARG A 86 13.89 -8.26 13.52
N TRP A 87 13.97 -9.00 14.62
CA TRP A 87 12.81 -9.32 15.45
C TRP A 87 12.46 -8.14 16.36
N LEU A 88 11.16 -7.86 16.47
CA LEU A 88 10.60 -6.80 17.30
C LEU A 88 9.67 -7.41 18.36
N PRO A 89 9.59 -6.83 19.56
CA PRO A 89 8.67 -7.30 20.60
C PRO A 89 7.22 -6.98 20.23
N ALA A 90 6.31 -7.89 20.57
CA ALA A 90 4.87 -7.72 20.45
C ALA A 90 4.14 -8.56 21.51
N ILE A 91 2.84 -8.34 21.60
CA ILE A 91 1.91 -9.20 22.36
C ILE A 91 1.09 -10.02 21.37
N ALA A 92 0.82 -11.27 21.70
CA ALA A 92 -0.12 -12.12 20.97
C ALA A 92 -1.25 -12.61 21.86
N THR A 93 -2.47 -12.54 21.34
CA THR A 93 -3.68 -13.24 21.84
C THR A 93 -4.24 -14.12 20.74
N TRP A 94 -5.38 -14.76 20.97
CA TRP A 94 -6.08 -15.51 19.95
C TRP A 94 -7.60 -15.38 20.06
N TYR A 95 -8.30 -15.62 18.96
CA TYR A 95 -9.75 -15.53 18.84
C TYR A 95 -10.34 -16.71 18.06
N GLY A 96 -11.67 -16.83 18.15
CA GLY A 96 -12.46 -17.83 17.43
C GLY A 96 -12.33 -19.25 18.00
N ASN A 97 -12.52 -20.25 17.15
CA ASN A 97 -12.42 -21.65 17.56
C ASN A 97 -10.95 -22.04 17.89
N PRO A 98 -10.69 -22.86 18.92
CA PRO A 98 -9.32 -23.21 19.34
C PRO A 98 -8.44 -23.83 18.26
N GLU A 99 -9.04 -24.58 17.35
CA GLU A 99 -8.37 -25.17 16.17
C GLU A 99 -8.89 -24.58 14.85
N GLY A 100 -9.58 -23.43 14.93
CA GLY A 100 -10.23 -22.78 13.81
C GLY A 100 -9.32 -21.89 12.99
N ASP A 101 -9.89 -21.47 11.87
CA ASP A 101 -9.19 -20.79 10.78
C ASP A 101 -9.27 -19.25 10.85
N GLY A 102 -9.86 -18.68 11.92
CA GLY A 102 -10.09 -17.23 12.07
C GLY A 102 -11.56 -16.88 11.92
N SER A 103 -11.86 -15.76 11.27
CA SER A 103 -13.22 -15.33 10.92
C SER A 103 -13.30 -14.90 9.47
N ASP A 104 -14.40 -15.27 8.81
CA ASP A 104 -14.78 -14.83 7.46
C ASP A 104 -15.28 -13.38 7.42
N GLY A 105 -15.65 -12.81 8.58
CA GLY A 105 -16.06 -11.41 8.74
C GLY A 105 -14.91 -10.41 8.90
N GLY A 106 -13.67 -10.81 8.62
CA GLY A 106 -12.50 -9.98 8.87
C GLY A 106 -12.46 -8.68 8.06
N ALA A 107 -11.92 -7.62 8.68
CA ALA A 107 -11.87 -6.26 8.13
C ALA A 107 -11.15 -6.15 6.79
N CYS A 108 -10.29 -7.10 6.40
CA CYS A 108 -9.67 -7.07 5.08
C CYS A 108 -10.60 -7.47 3.92
N GLY A 109 -11.74 -8.12 4.21
CA GLY A 109 -12.73 -8.53 3.21
C GLY A 109 -12.45 -9.87 2.52
N TYR A 110 -11.49 -10.66 3.00
CA TYR A 110 -11.11 -11.93 2.37
C TYR A 110 -12.17 -13.05 2.52
N GLY A 111 -13.18 -12.88 3.36
CA GLY A 111 -14.28 -13.83 3.46
C GLY A 111 -13.84 -15.25 3.84
N SER A 112 -14.47 -16.24 3.22
CA SER A 112 -14.20 -17.67 3.44
C SER A 112 -12.80 -18.12 2.99
N MET A 113 -11.97 -17.26 2.39
CA MET A 113 -10.59 -17.61 2.06
C MET A 113 -9.78 -18.01 3.28
N VAL A 114 -10.11 -17.48 4.47
CA VAL A 114 -9.41 -17.81 5.72
C VAL A 114 -9.42 -19.31 6.04
N ASP A 115 -10.45 -20.05 5.61
CA ASP A 115 -10.65 -21.48 5.88
C ASP A 115 -9.98 -22.40 4.84
N VAL A 116 -9.53 -21.86 3.71
CA VAL A 116 -8.99 -22.64 2.59
C VAL A 116 -7.55 -22.30 2.28
N LYS A 117 -6.83 -23.24 1.65
CA LYS A 117 -5.46 -22.97 1.23
C LYS A 117 -5.47 -21.86 0.16
N PRO A 118 -4.51 -20.91 0.21
CA PRO A 118 -3.28 -20.96 1.00
C PRO A 118 -3.33 -20.30 2.40
N PHE A 119 -4.46 -19.72 2.81
CA PHE A 119 -4.57 -19.04 4.11
C PHE A 119 -4.74 -20.05 5.24
N ARG A 120 -5.77 -20.89 5.17
CA ARG A 120 -6.12 -21.99 6.11
C ARG A 120 -5.42 -21.93 7.46
N ALA A 121 -6.04 -21.22 8.41
CA ALA A 121 -5.59 -21.10 9.79
C ALA A 121 -4.25 -20.39 9.99
N ARG A 122 -3.68 -19.78 8.95
CA ARG A 122 -2.47 -18.94 9.05
C ARG A 122 -2.85 -17.48 8.98
N VAL A 123 -3.87 -17.08 9.72
CA VAL A 123 -4.41 -15.73 9.69
C VAL A 123 -4.37 -15.09 11.07
N GLY A 124 -4.52 -13.78 11.12
CA GLY A 124 -4.67 -13.05 12.36
C GLY A 124 -5.16 -11.63 12.13
N ALA A 125 -5.82 -11.11 13.15
CA ALA A 125 -6.10 -9.71 13.29
C ALA A 125 -4.86 -8.99 13.87
N VAL A 126 -4.70 -7.72 13.53
CA VAL A 126 -3.63 -6.89 14.10
C VAL A 126 -4.18 -5.58 14.64
N ASN A 127 -3.47 -4.99 15.58
CA ASN A 127 -3.84 -3.68 16.10
C ASN A 127 -3.79 -2.58 15.02
N PRO A 128 -4.42 -1.41 15.26
CA PRO A 128 -4.49 -0.32 14.27
C PRO A 128 -3.13 0.14 13.72
N VAL A 129 -2.05 -0.01 14.49
CA VAL A 129 -0.68 0.36 14.08
C VAL A 129 -0.19 -0.49 12.91
N LEU A 130 -0.50 -1.79 12.90
CA LEU A 130 -0.14 -2.70 11.82
C LEU A 130 -1.23 -2.79 10.75
N PHE A 131 -2.51 -2.63 11.13
CA PHE A 131 -3.64 -2.68 10.21
C PHE A 131 -3.63 -1.49 9.25
N LYS A 132 -3.22 -0.30 9.73
CA LYS A 132 -3.06 0.93 8.94
C LYS A 132 -4.30 1.24 8.09
N SER A 133 -5.48 1.19 8.71
CA SER A 133 -6.76 1.43 8.02
C SER A 133 -6.98 0.55 6.78
N GLY A 134 -6.41 -0.65 6.75
CA GLY A 134 -6.52 -1.61 5.66
C GLY A 134 -5.28 -1.73 4.78
N GLU A 135 -4.36 -0.77 4.80
CA GLU A 135 -3.11 -0.86 4.04
C GLU A 135 -2.21 -2.03 4.51
N GLY A 136 -2.42 -2.51 5.74
CA GLY A 136 -1.74 -3.69 6.28
C GLY A 136 -2.33 -5.03 5.85
N CYS A 137 -3.47 -5.04 5.15
CA CYS A 137 -4.11 -6.26 4.68
C CYS A 137 -3.21 -7.02 3.70
N GLY A 138 -3.21 -8.34 3.83
CA GLY A 138 -2.40 -9.24 3.01
C GLY A 138 -0.94 -9.35 3.44
N ALA A 139 -0.43 -8.43 4.27
CA ALA A 139 0.95 -8.48 4.76
C ALA A 139 1.21 -9.75 5.60
N CYS A 140 2.41 -10.33 5.46
CA CYS A 140 2.79 -11.53 6.19
C CYS A 140 3.81 -11.25 7.30
N TYR A 141 3.63 -11.91 8.44
CA TYR A 141 4.52 -11.81 9.58
C TYR A 141 4.93 -13.19 10.09
N LYS A 142 6.21 -13.33 10.45
CA LYS A 142 6.67 -14.43 11.31
C LYS A 142 6.49 -14.03 12.75
N ILE A 143 5.93 -14.92 13.56
CA ILE A 143 5.71 -14.72 14.99
C ILE A 143 6.38 -15.88 15.74
N LYS A 144 7.20 -15.54 16.73
CA LYS A 144 7.96 -16.46 17.56
C LYS A 144 7.54 -16.27 19.01
N CYS A 145 7.00 -17.31 19.62
CA CYS A 145 6.75 -17.32 21.06
C CYS A 145 8.05 -17.41 21.88
N LEU A 146 8.04 -16.80 23.06
CA LEU A 146 9.19 -16.69 23.96
C LEU A 146 9.13 -17.58 25.21
N ASP A 147 8.00 -18.24 25.48
CA ASP A 147 7.88 -19.11 26.65
C ASP A 147 8.60 -20.44 26.42
N GLU A 148 9.80 -20.58 27.00
CA GLU A 148 10.65 -21.76 26.82
C GLU A 148 10.04 -23.06 27.34
N SER A 149 9.05 -22.99 28.25
CA SER A 149 8.44 -24.20 28.84
C SER A 149 7.49 -24.91 27.88
N ILE A 150 7.03 -24.24 26.82
CA ILE A 150 5.93 -24.73 25.98
C ILE A 150 6.05 -24.34 24.51
N CYS A 151 6.79 -23.28 24.20
CA CYS A 151 6.90 -22.80 22.84
C CYS A 151 7.91 -23.59 22.02
N SER A 152 7.51 -23.88 20.79
CA SER A 152 8.43 -24.44 19.82
C SER A 152 9.50 -23.41 19.45
N ARG A 153 10.64 -23.91 18.96
CA ARG A 153 11.69 -23.04 18.41
C ARG A 153 11.32 -22.40 17.06
N ARG A 154 10.23 -22.86 16.42
CA ARG A 154 9.87 -22.48 15.05
C ARG A 154 8.84 -21.35 15.08
N PRO A 155 9.04 -20.26 14.34
CA PRO A 155 8.02 -19.25 14.21
C PRO A 155 6.87 -19.73 13.31
N VAL A 156 5.67 -19.29 13.62
CA VAL A 156 4.52 -19.40 12.70
C VAL A 156 4.54 -18.24 11.73
N THR A 157 3.98 -18.42 10.53
CA THR A 157 3.77 -17.33 9.57
C THR A 157 2.29 -17.09 9.42
N ILE A 158 1.85 -15.86 9.71
CA ILE A 158 0.47 -15.42 9.54
C ILE A 158 0.33 -14.42 8.41
N ILE A 159 -0.88 -14.29 7.91
CA ILE A 159 -1.36 -13.30 6.95
C ILE A 159 -2.31 -12.39 7.71
N VAL A 160 -2.17 -11.07 7.53
CA VAL A 160 -3.10 -10.11 8.13
C VAL A 160 -4.40 -10.14 7.32
N THR A 161 -5.48 -10.56 7.97
CA THR A 161 -6.81 -10.67 7.35
C THR A 161 -7.88 -9.85 8.07
N ASP A 162 -7.53 -9.23 9.19
CA ASP A 162 -8.49 -8.56 10.05
C ASP A 162 -7.83 -7.46 10.90
N GLU A 163 -8.66 -6.60 11.48
CA GLU A 163 -8.29 -5.61 12.47
C GLU A 163 -8.73 -6.08 13.85
N CYS A 164 -7.92 -5.80 14.87
CA CYS A 164 -8.32 -5.90 16.27
C CYS A 164 -8.45 -4.48 16.85
N PRO A 165 -9.64 -3.84 16.79
CA PRO A 165 -9.82 -2.46 17.25
C PRO A 165 -9.61 -2.30 18.75
N GLY A 166 -9.90 -3.36 19.52
CA GLY A 166 -9.72 -3.43 20.97
C GLY A 166 -8.29 -3.73 21.42
N CYS A 167 -7.39 -4.07 20.49
CA CYS A 167 -5.98 -4.29 20.79
C CYS A 167 -5.27 -2.96 21.11
N SER A 168 -4.12 -3.05 21.78
CA SER A 168 -3.33 -1.89 22.19
C SER A 168 -3.07 -0.92 21.04
N LYS A 169 -3.29 0.38 21.26
CA LYS A 169 -2.84 1.45 20.36
C LYS A 169 -1.33 1.74 20.48
N GLY A 170 -0.64 1.02 21.38
CA GLY A 170 0.79 1.12 21.65
C GLY A 170 1.62 0.17 20.79
N PRO A 171 2.54 -0.64 21.37
CA PRO A 171 3.34 -1.61 20.62
C PRO A 171 2.48 -2.57 19.79
N ALA A 172 3.10 -3.21 18.80
CA ALA A 172 2.44 -4.20 17.95
C ALA A 172 1.74 -5.29 18.77
N GLN A 173 0.49 -5.56 18.43
CA GLN A 173 -0.29 -6.64 19.01
C GLN A 173 -0.98 -7.44 17.89
N PHE A 174 -0.91 -8.76 18.02
CA PHE A 174 -1.51 -9.73 17.13
C PHE A 174 -2.61 -10.48 17.87
N ASP A 175 -3.77 -10.63 17.24
CA ASP A 175 -4.84 -11.48 17.73
C ASP A 175 -5.05 -12.61 16.70
N LEU A 176 -4.45 -13.76 16.98
CA LEU A 176 -4.25 -14.83 16.01
C LEU A 176 -5.47 -15.74 15.92
N SER A 177 -5.64 -16.46 14.81
CA SER A 177 -6.56 -17.61 14.84
C SER A 177 -6.11 -18.63 15.89
N GLY A 178 -7.06 -19.33 16.51
CA GLY A 178 -6.74 -20.35 17.52
C GLY A 178 -5.72 -21.39 17.04
N ALA A 179 -5.84 -21.83 15.78
CA ALA A 179 -4.88 -22.74 15.17
C ALA A 179 -3.49 -22.10 14.96
N ALA A 180 -3.40 -20.84 14.49
CA ALA A 180 -2.10 -20.16 14.35
C ALA A 180 -1.41 -19.99 15.70
N PHE A 181 -2.17 -19.64 16.74
CA PHE A 181 -1.66 -19.48 18.10
C PHE A 181 -1.15 -20.79 18.67
N GLY A 182 -1.97 -21.85 18.61
CA GLY A 182 -1.61 -23.19 19.09
C GLY A 182 -0.40 -23.78 18.38
N ARG A 183 -0.20 -23.49 17.09
CA ARG A 183 0.97 -23.94 16.31
C ARG A 183 2.30 -23.33 16.75
N MET A 184 2.30 -22.31 17.60
CA MET A 184 3.53 -21.79 18.20
C MET A 184 4.08 -22.74 19.27
N ALA A 185 3.26 -23.60 19.87
CA ALA A 185 3.68 -24.56 20.89
C ALA A 185 4.46 -25.74 20.30
N VAL A 186 5.18 -26.46 21.17
CA VAL A 186 5.68 -27.80 20.84
C VAL A 186 4.51 -28.71 20.48
N ALA A 187 4.77 -29.71 19.62
CA ALA A 187 3.70 -30.56 19.07
C ALA A 187 2.90 -31.24 20.19
N GLY A 188 1.57 -31.10 20.14
CA GLY A 188 0.64 -31.61 21.17
C GLY A 188 0.25 -30.59 22.25
N GLU A 189 1.04 -29.54 22.46
CA GLU A 189 0.86 -28.59 23.58
C GLU A 189 0.05 -27.33 23.20
N GLY A 190 -0.58 -27.32 22.01
CA GLY A 190 -1.33 -26.15 21.52
C GLY A 190 -2.45 -25.70 22.46
N GLY A 191 -3.14 -26.65 23.10
CA GLY A 191 -4.17 -26.37 24.09
C GLY A 191 -3.63 -25.65 25.32
N PHE A 192 -2.54 -26.16 25.89
CA PHE A 192 -1.89 -25.55 27.05
C PHE A 192 -1.33 -24.16 26.73
N LEU A 193 -0.85 -23.94 25.50
CA LEU A 193 -0.39 -22.62 25.09
C LEU A 193 -1.56 -21.64 24.99
N ARG A 194 -2.67 -22.03 24.37
CA ARG A 194 -3.90 -21.22 24.30
C ARG A 194 -4.43 -20.84 25.68
N ASN A 195 -4.29 -21.73 26.67
CA ASN A 195 -4.68 -21.45 28.06
C ASN A 195 -3.84 -20.35 28.73
N ARG A 196 -2.67 -19.99 28.18
CA ARG A 196 -1.93 -18.79 28.64
C ARG A 196 -2.66 -17.50 28.28
N GLY A 197 -3.51 -17.52 27.25
CA GLY A 197 -4.31 -16.39 26.77
C GLY A 197 -3.50 -15.30 26.08
N VAL A 198 -2.59 -14.67 26.83
CA VAL A 198 -1.74 -13.57 26.37
C VAL A 198 -0.28 -13.99 26.42
N LEU A 199 0.45 -13.81 25.32
CA LEU A 199 1.87 -14.15 25.22
C LEU A 199 2.71 -12.93 24.85
N SER A 200 3.89 -12.84 25.45
CA SER A 200 4.99 -12.05 24.89
C SER A 200 5.59 -12.80 23.71
N VAL A 201 5.67 -12.14 22.56
CA VAL A 201 6.19 -12.73 21.32
C VAL A 201 7.21 -11.81 20.67
N LEU A 202 7.99 -12.38 19.76
CA LEU A 202 8.75 -11.63 18.78
C LEU A 202 8.09 -11.75 17.42
N TYR A 203 8.02 -10.66 16.68
CA TYR A 203 7.54 -10.68 15.31
C TYR A 203 8.55 -10.04 14.35
N ARG A 204 8.43 -10.39 13.07
CA ARG A 204 9.07 -9.66 11.97
C ARG A 204 8.26 -9.83 10.71
N ARG A 205 8.30 -8.82 9.83
CA ARG A 205 7.71 -8.93 8.49
C ARG A 205 8.45 -10.01 7.72
N THR A 206 7.71 -10.79 6.93
CA THR A 206 8.27 -11.82 6.05
C THR A 206 7.58 -11.74 4.71
N PRO A 207 8.26 -12.15 3.64
CA PRO A 207 7.58 -12.33 2.37
C PRO A 207 6.39 -13.29 2.44
N CYS A 208 5.28 -12.88 1.84
CA CYS A 208 4.14 -13.74 1.53
C CYS A 208 4.51 -14.73 0.43
N LYS A 209 3.95 -15.94 0.55
CA LYS A 209 4.15 -17.04 -0.40
C LYS A 209 2.85 -17.83 -0.55
N TYR A 210 2.33 -17.84 -1.76
CA TYR A 210 1.10 -18.52 -2.14
C TYR A 210 1.37 -19.53 -3.27
N PRO A 211 1.97 -20.71 -2.98
CA PRO A 211 2.33 -21.68 -4.00
C PRO A 211 1.14 -22.09 -4.87
N GLY A 212 1.33 -22.02 -6.19
CA GLY A 212 0.28 -22.35 -7.17
C GLY A 212 -0.82 -21.29 -7.31
N LYS A 213 -0.63 -20.10 -6.72
CA LYS A 213 -1.53 -18.96 -6.90
C LYS A 213 -0.79 -17.81 -7.59
N GLN A 214 -1.53 -17.13 -8.45
CA GLN A 214 -1.13 -15.85 -9.02
C GLN A 214 -2.03 -14.77 -8.43
N ILE A 215 -1.61 -13.51 -8.57
CA ILE A 215 -2.42 -12.38 -8.11
C ILE A 215 -3.77 -12.43 -8.82
N ALA A 216 -4.84 -12.30 -8.06
CA ALA A 216 -6.19 -12.27 -8.55
C ALA A 216 -6.94 -11.02 -8.10
N PHE A 217 -7.96 -10.66 -8.87
CA PHE A 217 -8.78 -9.48 -8.63
C PHE A 217 -10.24 -9.94 -8.55
N HIS A 218 -10.81 -9.88 -7.35
CA HIS A 218 -12.21 -10.16 -7.09
C HIS A 218 -13.03 -8.90 -7.33
N VAL A 219 -14.03 -8.97 -8.21
CA VAL A 219 -14.97 -7.88 -8.42
C VAL A 219 -16.03 -7.93 -7.33
N ASN A 220 -16.04 -6.93 -6.46
CA ASN A 220 -16.95 -6.91 -5.33
C ASN A 220 -18.42 -6.83 -5.77
N GLU A 221 -19.29 -7.40 -4.93
CA GLU A 221 -20.74 -7.26 -5.06
C GLU A 221 -21.15 -5.79 -5.16
N GLY A 222 -22.17 -5.51 -5.99
CA GLY A 222 -22.64 -4.15 -6.25
C GLY A 222 -21.84 -3.39 -7.32
N SER A 223 -20.74 -3.94 -7.84
CA SER A 223 -20.01 -3.34 -8.97
C SER A 223 -20.90 -3.19 -10.21
N THR A 224 -20.80 -2.05 -10.88
CA THR A 224 -21.51 -1.68 -12.11
C THR A 224 -20.57 -0.96 -13.08
N ASN A 225 -21.05 -0.64 -14.28
CA ASN A 225 -20.28 0.18 -15.23
C ASN A 225 -20.09 1.63 -14.76
N TYR A 226 -20.65 2.06 -13.63
CA TYR A 226 -20.45 3.42 -13.08
C TYR A 226 -19.72 3.43 -11.73
N TRP A 227 -19.46 2.23 -11.19
CA TRP A 227 -18.80 2.01 -9.92
C TRP A 227 -18.13 0.64 -9.93
N LEU A 228 -16.80 0.59 -9.88
CA LEU A 228 -16.08 -0.68 -9.85
C LEU A 228 -15.28 -0.77 -8.56
N SER A 229 -15.43 -1.88 -7.84
CA SER A 229 -14.66 -2.17 -6.64
C SER A 229 -13.97 -3.53 -6.77
N LEU A 230 -12.66 -3.54 -6.48
CA LEU A 230 -11.79 -4.68 -6.63
C LEU A 230 -11.13 -5.01 -5.29
N LEU A 231 -11.19 -6.27 -4.90
CA LEU A 231 -10.38 -6.85 -3.85
C LEU A 231 -9.20 -7.60 -4.47
N VAL A 232 -7.99 -7.36 -3.96
CA VAL A 232 -6.78 -8.05 -4.44
C VAL A 232 -6.50 -9.27 -3.59
N GLU A 233 -6.13 -10.38 -4.25
CA GLU A 233 -5.84 -11.65 -3.61
C GLU A 233 -4.46 -12.18 -4.03
N PHE A 234 -3.80 -12.90 -3.11
CA PHE A 234 -2.60 -13.71 -3.34
C PHE A 234 -1.35 -12.95 -3.82
N GLU A 235 -1.13 -11.76 -3.28
CA GLU A 235 0.07 -10.94 -3.50
C GLU A 235 1.28 -11.57 -2.81
N ASP A 236 2.14 -12.25 -3.56
CA ASP A 236 3.43 -12.72 -3.05
C ASP A 236 4.34 -11.52 -2.68
N GLY A 237 5.47 -11.82 -2.03
CA GLY A 237 6.43 -10.80 -1.69
C GLY A 237 5.92 -9.94 -0.53
N ASP A 238 5.66 -8.66 -0.76
CA ASP A 238 5.26 -7.76 0.31
C ASP A 238 3.88 -8.09 0.90
N GLY A 239 2.95 -8.57 0.09
CA GLY A 239 1.58 -8.84 0.51
C GLY A 239 0.73 -7.60 0.75
N ASP A 240 1.30 -6.39 0.72
CA ASP A 240 0.57 -5.13 0.83
C ASP A 240 0.46 -4.41 -0.52
N VAL A 241 -0.60 -3.60 -0.65
CA VAL A 241 -0.83 -2.74 -1.82
C VAL A 241 -0.91 -1.30 -1.33
N GLY A 242 -0.07 -0.43 -1.89
CA GLY A 242 -0.02 1.00 -1.58
C GLY A 242 -0.70 1.89 -2.63
N SER A 243 -0.90 1.39 -3.86
CA SER A 243 -1.72 2.08 -4.87
C SER A 243 -2.23 1.09 -5.90
N MET A 244 -3.42 1.35 -6.45
CA MET A 244 -3.99 0.60 -7.56
C MET A 244 -4.45 1.55 -8.67
N HIS A 245 -4.26 1.13 -9.92
CA HIS A 245 -4.78 1.82 -11.09
C HIS A 245 -5.42 0.81 -12.06
N ILE A 246 -6.39 1.28 -12.83
CA ILE A 246 -6.96 0.54 -13.96
C ILE A 246 -6.72 1.28 -15.26
N ARG A 247 -6.71 0.55 -16.36
CA ARG A 247 -6.68 1.13 -17.70
C ARG A 247 -7.60 0.34 -18.63
N PRO A 248 -8.66 0.95 -19.17
CA PRO A 248 -9.46 0.37 -20.24
C PRO A 248 -8.61 0.12 -21.48
N ALA A 249 -8.82 -0.97 -22.21
CA ALA A 249 -8.08 -1.25 -23.44
C ALA A 249 -8.26 -0.19 -24.54
N SER A 250 -9.33 0.60 -24.48
CA SER A 250 -9.59 1.73 -25.39
C SER A 250 -8.83 3.02 -25.01
N SER A 251 -8.06 3.01 -23.93
CA SER A 251 -7.35 4.19 -23.40
C SER A 251 -5.85 3.88 -23.20
N SER A 252 -5.00 4.88 -23.37
CA SER A 252 -3.59 4.84 -22.95
C SER A 252 -3.40 5.19 -21.47
N GLU A 253 -4.37 5.88 -20.87
CA GLU A 253 -4.27 6.50 -19.55
C GLU A 253 -4.57 5.52 -18.41
N TRP A 254 -3.74 5.56 -17.37
CA TRP A 254 -3.99 4.86 -16.11
C TRP A 254 -4.84 5.72 -15.19
N ILE A 255 -5.93 5.16 -14.70
CA ILE A 255 -6.84 5.82 -13.77
C ILE A 255 -6.59 5.26 -12.38
N GLU A 256 -6.24 6.14 -11.44
CA GLU A 256 -6.04 5.76 -10.04
C GLU A 256 -7.36 5.32 -9.40
N MET A 257 -7.30 4.26 -8.60
CA MET A 257 -8.40 3.79 -7.77
C MET A 257 -8.20 4.27 -6.33
N SER A 258 -9.29 4.63 -5.68
CA SER A 258 -9.30 5.02 -4.27
C SER A 258 -9.25 3.78 -3.37
N HIS A 259 -8.35 3.79 -2.39
CA HIS A 259 -8.42 2.83 -1.28
C HIS A 259 -9.64 3.16 -0.41
N VAL A 260 -10.49 2.17 -0.15
CA VAL A 260 -11.73 2.36 0.63
C VAL A 260 -11.57 1.83 2.03
N TRP A 261 -11.33 0.52 2.13
CA TRP A 261 -11.24 -0.22 3.37
C TRP A 261 -10.64 -1.60 3.12
N GLY A 262 -9.82 -2.10 4.05
CA GLY A 262 -9.24 -3.44 3.94
C GLY A 262 -8.41 -3.60 2.67
N ALA A 263 -8.59 -4.71 1.94
CA ALA A 263 -7.94 -4.96 0.66
C ALA A 263 -8.71 -4.40 -0.57
N ASN A 264 -9.70 -3.52 -0.35
CA ASN A 264 -10.62 -3.05 -1.39
C ASN A 264 -10.23 -1.68 -1.97
N TRP A 265 -10.27 -1.61 -3.30
CA TRP A 265 -9.98 -0.42 -4.10
C TRP A 265 -11.16 -0.14 -5.01
N CYS A 266 -11.62 1.10 -5.09
CA CYS A 266 -12.76 1.46 -5.93
C CYS A 266 -12.48 2.63 -6.87
N ILE A 267 -13.31 2.73 -7.91
CA ILE A 267 -13.40 3.89 -8.78
C ILE A 267 -14.87 4.25 -8.98
N ASN A 268 -15.16 5.54 -8.83
CA ASN A 268 -16.45 6.13 -9.16
C ASN A 268 -16.33 6.82 -10.52
N GLY A 269 -17.21 6.50 -11.45
CA GLY A 269 -17.20 7.10 -12.79
C GLY A 269 -17.61 6.08 -13.85
N GLY A 270 -18.09 6.55 -14.99
CA GLY A 270 -18.48 5.65 -16.06
C GLY A 270 -19.10 6.35 -17.28
N PRO A 271 -19.47 5.57 -18.31
CA PRO A 271 -19.45 4.11 -18.32
C PRO A 271 -18.04 3.52 -18.46
N LEU A 272 -17.64 2.71 -17.48
CA LEU A 272 -16.43 1.88 -17.50
C LEU A 272 -16.66 0.72 -18.47
N LYS A 273 -15.86 0.67 -19.54
CA LYS A 273 -15.92 -0.40 -20.53
C LYS A 273 -14.59 -1.16 -20.53
N GLY A 274 -14.65 -2.43 -20.15
CA GLY A 274 -13.49 -3.31 -20.18
C GLY A 274 -13.13 -3.72 -21.62
N PRO A 275 -12.09 -4.55 -21.79
CA PRO A 275 -11.27 -5.13 -20.72
C PRO A 275 -10.40 -4.10 -20.00
N PHE A 276 -10.11 -4.36 -18.72
CA PHE A 276 -9.23 -3.52 -17.91
C PHE A 276 -7.90 -4.22 -17.64
N SER A 277 -6.82 -3.50 -17.91
CA SER A 277 -5.53 -3.78 -17.29
C SER A 277 -5.52 -3.22 -15.86
N VAL A 278 -4.93 -3.94 -14.92
CA VAL A 278 -4.80 -3.52 -13.51
C VAL A 278 -3.32 -3.36 -13.17
N LYS A 279 -2.94 -2.25 -12.55
CA LYS A 279 -1.59 -1.98 -12.07
C LYS A 279 -1.62 -1.78 -10.56
N ILE A 280 -0.82 -2.55 -9.84
CA ILE A 280 -0.67 -2.45 -8.39
C ILE A 280 0.77 -2.08 -8.04
N THR A 281 0.94 -1.28 -7.00
CA THR A 281 2.25 -0.97 -6.43
C THR A 281 2.24 -1.32 -4.95
N THR A 282 3.21 -2.09 -4.48
CA THR A 282 3.35 -2.50 -3.08
C THR A 282 3.64 -1.29 -2.20
N LEU A 283 3.06 -1.22 -1.00
CA LEU A 283 3.29 -0.10 -0.08
C LEU A 283 4.72 -0.14 0.47
N SER A 284 5.19 -1.33 0.84
CA SER A 284 6.43 -1.46 1.58
C SER A 284 7.68 -1.31 0.71
N THR A 285 7.72 -1.85 -0.52
CA THR A 285 8.93 -1.76 -1.37
C THR A 285 8.76 -0.94 -2.64
N ALA A 286 7.59 -0.34 -2.87
CA ALA A 286 7.26 0.38 -4.10
C ALA A 286 7.49 -0.41 -5.40
N LYS A 287 7.42 -1.75 -5.34
CA LYS A 287 7.44 -2.62 -6.52
C LYS A 287 6.09 -2.54 -7.24
N THR A 288 6.12 -2.42 -8.56
CA THR A 288 4.91 -2.33 -9.38
C THR A 288 4.75 -3.56 -10.27
N LEU A 289 3.51 -4.00 -10.45
CA LEU A 289 3.10 -5.07 -11.36
C LEU A 289 1.88 -4.62 -12.16
N SER A 290 1.87 -4.88 -13.47
CA SER A 290 0.76 -4.54 -14.37
C SER A 290 0.22 -5.78 -15.05
N ALA A 291 -0.97 -6.22 -14.64
CA ALA A 291 -1.71 -7.32 -15.26
C ALA A 291 -2.54 -6.78 -16.43
N ARG A 292 -2.10 -7.09 -17.65
CA ARG A 292 -2.74 -6.62 -18.89
C ARG A 292 -4.07 -7.34 -19.12
N ASP A 293 -5.12 -6.57 -19.39
CA ASP A 293 -6.46 -7.00 -19.82
C ASP A 293 -7.02 -8.15 -18.96
N VAL A 294 -6.73 -8.11 -17.65
CA VAL A 294 -7.02 -9.20 -16.70
C VAL A 294 -8.51 -9.27 -16.34
N ILE A 295 -9.20 -8.13 -16.29
CA ILE A 295 -10.66 -8.07 -16.12
C ILE A 295 -11.29 -7.97 -17.51
N PRO A 296 -12.04 -8.98 -17.98
CA PRO A 296 -12.57 -9.03 -19.35
C PRO A 296 -13.71 -8.02 -19.55
N GLY A 297 -14.08 -7.70 -20.80
CA GLY A 297 -15.16 -6.72 -21.08
C GLY A 297 -16.55 -7.12 -20.55
N ASN A 298 -16.82 -8.42 -20.43
CA ASN A 298 -18.04 -9.01 -19.89
C ASN A 298 -17.88 -9.42 -18.42
N TRP A 299 -17.11 -8.66 -17.65
CA TRP A 299 -16.89 -8.94 -16.24
C TRP A 299 -18.21 -8.93 -15.45
N SER A 300 -18.26 -9.67 -14.34
CA SER A 300 -19.45 -9.76 -13.49
C SER A 300 -19.10 -9.54 -12.02
N PRO A 301 -19.97 -8.92 -11.21
CA PRO A 301 -19.82 -8.90 -9.76
C PRO A 301 -19.68 -10.31 -9.19
N LYS A 302 -18.94 -10.43 -8.08
CA LYS A 302 -18.57 -11.67 -7.40
C LYS A 302 -17.62 -12.59 -8.16
N ALA A 303 -17.23 -12.25 -9.40
CA ALA A 303 -16.24 -13.03 -10.13
C ALA A 303 -14.81 -12.63 -9.75
N THR A 304 -13.92 -13.62 -9.75
CA THR A 304 -12.49 -13.42 -9.52
C THR A 304 -11.73 -13.67 -10.81
N TYR A 305 -10.89 -12.70 -11.20
CA TYR A 305 -10.05 -12.78 -12.40
C TYR A 305 -8.58 -12.90 -12.01
N THR A 306 -7.98 -14.04 -12.35
CA THR A 306 -6.59 -14.36 -11.98
C THR A 306 -5.62 -13.93 -13.08
N SER A 307 -4.56 -13.23 -12.70
CA SER A 307 -3.48 -12.83 -13.61
C SER A 307 -2.50 -13.99 -13.88
N ARG A 308 -1.52 -13.76 -14.77
CA ARG A 308 -0.38 -14.68 -14.98
C ARG A 308 0.89 -14.22 -14.26
N LEU A 309 0.76 -13.28 -13.33
CA LEU A 309 1.88 -12.58 -12.71
C LEU A 309 1.80 -12.71 -11.19
N ASN A 310 2.96 -12.65 -10.54
CA ASN A 310 3.04 -12.42 -9.10
C ASN A 310 4.33 -11.67 -8.78
N PHE A 311 4.43 -11.11 -7.58
CA PHE A 311 5.69 -10.54 -7.13
C PHE A 311 6.68 -11.67 -6.79
N HIS A 312 7.91 -11.52 -7.26
CA HIS A 312 8.98 -12.46 -6.96
C HIS A 312 9.95 -11.87 -5.94
N LEU A 313 10.52 -12.77 -5.16
CA LEU A 313 11.43 -12.46 -4.07
C LEU A 313 12.86 -12.21 -4.54
#